data_AF-A0A0N4YI89-F1
#
_entry.id   AF-A0A0N4YI89-F1
#
_cell.length_a   1.000
_cell.length_b   1.000
_cell.length_c   1.000
_cell.angle_alpha   90.00
_cell.angle_beta   90.00
_cell.angle_gamma   90.00
#
_symmetry.space_group_name_H-M   'P 1'
#
loop_
_entity.id
_entity.type
_entity.pdbx_description
1 polymer ?
#
loop_
_entity_poly.entity_id
_entity_poly.type
_entity_poly.pdbx_seq_one_letter_code
_entity_poly.pdbx_strand_id
1 'polypeptide(L)'
;MSRMPKVQQTVQEVFGRAPSKAVNPDEAVAMGAAIQGAVLAGDVTDVLLLDVTPLSLGIETLGGVMTKLIARNTTIPTKKSQVFSTAADGQTQVQIKVCQGEREMANDNKMLGQFSLVGIPPAPRGVPQIEVTFDIDANGIVNVSARDRGTGKEQQS
;
A
#
# COMPACT_ATOMS: atom_id res chain seq x y z
N MET A 1 -5.45 26.16 -10.13
CA MET A 1 -4.10 26.67 -9.77
C MET A 1 -3.12 26.71 -10.95
N SER A 2 -3.14 25.75 -11.88
CA SER A 2 -2.26 25.70 -13.06
C SER A 2 -2.47 26.81 -14.10
N ARG A 3 -3.55 27.61 -13.97
CA ARG A 3 -3.82 28.80 -14.80
C ARG A 3 -2.92 30.01 -14.45
N MET A 4 -2.31 30.03 -13.27
CA MET A 4 -1.46 31.16 -12.85
C MET A 4 -0.17 31.19 -13.70
N PRO A 5 0.18 32.32 -14.33
CA PRO A 5 1.36 32.41 -15.21
C PRO A 5 2.65 31.98 -14.51
N LYS A 6 2.83 32.34 -13.24
CA LYS A 6 4.03 31.98 -12.49
C LYS A 6 4.18 30.46 -12.29
N VAL A 7 3.08 29.73 -12.09
CA VAL A 7 3.11 28.26 -12.00
C VAL A 7 3.56 27.64 -13.32
N GLN A 8 3.03 28.13 -14.44
CA GLN A 8 3.39 27.63 -15.77
C GLN A 8 4.87 27.89 -16.09
N GLN A 9 5.35 29.08 -15.75
CA GLN A 9 6.75 29.44 -15.92
C GLN A 9 7.66 28.55 -15.07
N THR A 10 7.36 28.37 -13.78
CA THR A 10 8.16 27.49 -12.90
C THR A 10 8.21 26.06 -13.43
N VAL A 11 7.08 25.51 -13.91
CA VAL A 11 7.06 24.17 -14.52
C VAL A 11 7.93 24.13 -15.78
N GLN A 12 7.85 25.14 -16.64
CA GLN A 12 8.68 25.21 -17.85
C GLN A 12 10.18 25.32 -17.52
N GLU A 13 10.55 26.07 -16.49
CA GLU A 13 11.94 26.17 -16.00
C GLU A 13 12.47 24.83 -15.48
N VAL A 14 11.64 24.08 -14.73
CA VAL A 14 12.02 22.78 -14.17
C VAL A 14 12.21 21.71 -15.25
N PHE A 15 11.31 21.66 -16.23
CA PHE A 15 11.27 20.58 -17.22
C PHE A 15 11.86 20.95 -18.59
N GLY A 16 12.25 22.21 -18.80
CA GLY A 16 12.84 22.71 -20.05
C GLY A 16 11.89 22.67 -21.26
N ARG A 17 10.58 22.49 -21.04
CA ARG A 17 9.57 22.35 -22.09
C ARG A 17 8.28 23.06 -21.68
N ALA A 18 7.57 23.62 -22.65
CA ALA A 18 6.29 24.26 -22.38
C ALA A 18 5.26 23.21 -21.92
N PRO A 19 4.54 23.43 -20.80
CA PRO A 19 3.50 22.51 -20.34
C PRO A 19 2.33 22.50 -21.33
N SER A 20 1.75 21.31 -21.56
CA SER A 20 0.58 21.17 -22.43
C SER A 20 -0.64 21.89 -21.85
N LYS A 21 -1.41 22.53 -22.74
CA LYS A 21 -2.68 23.22 -22.43
C LYS A 21 -3.82 22.72 -23.32
N ALA A 22 -3.66 21.55 -23.95
CA ALA A 22 -4.60 21.02 -24.94
C ALA A 22 -5.97 20.67 -24.35
N VAL A 23 -6.05 20.40 -23.04
CA VAL A 23 -7.29 20.08 -22.33
C VAL A 23 -7.51 21.12 -21.23
N ASN A 24 -8.78 21.49 -21.02
CA ASN A 24 -9.15 22.39 -19.94
C ASN A 24 -8.75 21.79 -18.58
N PRO A 25 -7.89 22.46 -17.79
CA PRO A 25 -7.38 21.90 -16.54
C PRO A 25 -8.46 21.68 -15.47
N ASP A 26 -9.59 22.37 -15.58
CA ASP A 26 -10.69 22.26 -14.61
C ASP A 26 -11.65 21.09 -14.93
N GLU A 27 -11.60 20.55 -16.15
CA GLU A 27 -12.50 19.48 -16.64
C GLU A 27 -11.76 18.17 -16.93
N ALA A 28 -10.45 18.22 -17.14
CA ALA A 28 -9.63 17.09 -17.57
C ALA A 28 -9.81 15.84 -16.68
N VAL A 29 -9.91 16.03 -15.35
CA VAL A 29 -10.09 14.93 -14.40
C VAL A 29 -11.45 14.26 -14.58
N ALA A 30 -12.51 15.03 -14.76
CA ALA A 30 -13.86 14.49 -14.96
C ALA A 30 -13.97 13.75 -16.31
N MET A 31 -13.37 14.29 -17.37
CA MET A 31 -13.30 13.61 -18.67
C MET A 31 -12.53 12.30 -18.59
N GLY A 32 -11.38 12.29 -17.90
CA GLY A 32 -10.58 11.08 -17.68
C GLY A 32 -11.36 10.00 -16.92
N ALA A 33 -12.10 10.39 -15.88
CA ALA A 33 -12.97 9.47 -15.14
C ALA A 33 -14.09 8.89 -16.01
N ALA A 34 -14.69 9.68 -16.90
CA ALA A 34 -15.71 9.20 -17.84
C ALA A 34 -15.13 8.18 -18.84
N ILE A 35 -13.93 8.42 -19.36
CA ILE A 35 -13.22 7.47 -20.24
C ILE A 35 -12.95 6.16 -19.49
N GLN A 36 -12.47 6.24 -18.23
CA GLN A 36 -12.25 5.05 -17.41
C GLN A 36 -13.55 4.27 -17.17
N GLY A 37 -14.68 4.96 -16.98
CA GLY A 37 -16.00 4.32 -16.91
C GLY A 37 -16.38 3.57 -18.19
N ALA A 38 -16.12 4.16 -19.36
CA ALA A 38 -16.36 3.51 -20.66
C ALA A 38 -15.46 2.27 -20.87
N VAL A 39 -14.20 2.33 -20.42
CA VAL A 39 -13.29 1.17 -20.44
C VAL A 39 -13.84 0.04 -19.57
N LEU A 40 -14.30 0.35 -18.34
CA LEU A 40 -14.89 -0.64 -17.44
C LEU A 40 -16.22 -1.21 -17.95
N ALA A 41 -16.99 -0.43 -18.72
CA ALA A 41 -18.21 -0.89 -19.39
C ALA A 41 -17.94 -1.78 -20.62
N GLY A 42 -16.70 -1.79 -21.13
CA GLY A 42 -16.30 -2.55 -22.32
C GLY A 42 -16.48 -1.80 -23.64
N ASP A 43 -16.85 -0.53 -23.60
CA ASP A 43 -17.03 0.31 -24.81
C ASP A 43 -15.69 0.74 -25.43
N VAL A 44 -14.60 0.66 -24.66
CA VAL A 44 -13.23 0.99 -25.07
C VAL A 44 -12.29 -0.15 -24.67
N THR A 45 -11.72 -0.84 -25.65
CA THR A 45 -10.92 -2.06 -25.42
C THR A 45 -9.41 -1.89 -25.56
N ASP A 46 -8.93 -0.77 -26.11
CA ASP A 46 -7.52 -0.59 -26.49
C ASP A 46 -6.68 0.15 -25.44
N VAL A 47 -7.20 0.29 -24.21
CA VAL A 47 -6.52 1.01 -23.12
C VAL A 47 -6.21 0.04 -21.98
N LEU A 48 -4.92 -0.13 -21.70
CA LEU A 48 -4.44 -0.80 -20.49
C LEU A 48 -4.01 0.26 -19.47
N LEU A 49 -4.67 0.28 -18.31
CA LEU A 49 -4.31 1.15 -17.20
C LEU A 49 -3.52 0.36 -16.16
N LEU A 50 -2.28 0.81 -15.89
CA LEU A 50 -1.42 0.25 -14.87
C LEU A 50 -1.21 1.32 -13.79
N ASP A 51 -1.84 1.12 -12.65
CA ASP A 51 -1.67 1.99 -11.49
C ASP A 51 -0.57 1.45 -10.56
N VAL A 52 -0.04 2.29 -9.68
CA VAL A 52 1.07 1.95 -8.79
C VAL A 52 0.85 2.49 -7.37
N THR A 53 1.41 1.80 -6.38
CA THR A 53 1.37 2.25 -4.98
C THR A 53 2.16 3.57 -4.79
N PRO A 54 1.62 4.61 -4.15
CA PRO A 54 2.33 5.89 -3.99
C PRO A 54 3.44 5.85 -2.92
N LEU A 55 3.29 4.99 -1.91
CA LEU A 55 4.19 4.83 -0.77
C LEU A 55 4.32 3.35 -0.43
N SER A 56 5.43 2.99 0.22
CA SER A 56 5.65 1.64 0.72
C SER A 56 4.68 1.30 1.85
N LEU A 57 4.23 0.05 1.86
CA LEU A 57 3.36 -0.53 2.87
C LEU A 57 4.12 -1.63 3.61
N GLY A 58 3.95 -1.66 4.92
CA GLY A 58 4.68 -2.58 5.76
C GLY A 58 4.06 -2.73 7.14
N ILE A 59 4.75 -3.48 7.98
CA ILE A 59 4.38 -3.68 9.37
C ILE A 59 5.48 -3.25 10.33
N GLU A 60 5.09 -2.90 11.54
CA GLU A 60 6.03 -2.72 12.65
C GLU A 60 6.57 -4.09 13.10
N THR A 61 7.90 -4.18 13.21
CA THR A 61 8.62 -5.34 13.72
C THR A 61 9.38 -5.00 15.00
N LEU A 62 9.98 -6.01 15.65
CA LEU A 62 10.74 -5.83 16.89
C LEU A 62 11.77 -4.68 16.76
N GLY A 63 11.80 -3.81 17.77
CA GLY A 63 12.65 -2.61 17.76
C GLY A 63 11.98 -1.37 17.14
N GLY A 64 10.70 -1.45 16.78
CA GLY A 64 9.96 -0.32 16.21
C GLY A 64 10.35 -0.01 14.76
N VAL A 65 10.95 -0.99 14.07
CA VAL A 65 11.41 -0.85 12.68
C VAL A 65 10.26 -1.19 11.72
N MET A 66 10.12 -0.40 10.66
CA MET A 66 9.19 -0.66 9.57
C MET A 66 9.78 -1.71 8.62
N THR A 67 9.20 -2.90 8.62
CA THR A 67 9.50 -3.91 7.58
C THR A 67 8.53 -3.72 6.42
N LYS A 68 9.05 -3.31 5.26
CA LYS A 68 8.27 -3.07 4.04
C LYS A 68 7.95 -4.40 3.34
N LEU A 69 6.67 -4.65 3.05
CA LEU A 69 6.22 -5.83 2.29
C LEU A 69 5.93 -5.47 0.83
N ILE A 70 5.36 -4.29 0.59
CA ILE A 70 5.11 -3.75 -0.75
C ILE A 70 5.82 -2.42 -0.85
N ALA A 71 6.77 -2.30 -1.79
CA ALA A 71 7.51 -1.07 -2.00
C ALA A 71 6.66 -0.03 -2.74
N ARG A 72 7.00 1.26 -2.59
CA ARG A 72 6.44 2.32 -3.45
C ARG A 72 6.65 2.01 -4.93
N ASN A 73 5.78 2.55 -5.75
CA ASN A 73 5.74 2.35 -7.21
C ASN A 73 5.57 0.88 -7.62
N THR A 74 5.00 0.03 -6.76
CA THR A 74 4.64 -1.34 -7.14
C THR A 74 3.34 -1.31 -7.92
N THR A 75 3.29 -1.93 -9.09
CA THR A 75 2.07 -2.04 -9.92
C THR A 75 0.96 -2.80 -9.18
N ILE A 76 -0.26 -2.27 -9.23
CA ILE A 76 -1.47 -2.89 -8.66
C ILE A 76 -2.37 -3.43 -9.78
N PRO A 77 -3.15 -4.51 -9.53
CA PRO A 77 -3.28 -5.25 -8.26
C PRO A 77 -2.03 -6.07 -7.92
N THR A 78 -1.74 -6.23 -6.63
CA THR A 78 -0.58 -7.01 -6.17
C THR A 78 -0.81 -7.66 -4.82
N LYS A 79 -0.20 -8.83 -4.63
CA LYS A 79 -0.27 -9.59 -3.38
C LYS A 79 1.14 -9.99 -2.94
N LYS A 80 1.46 -9.73 -1.68
CA LYS A 80 2.74 -10.10 -1.06
C LYS A 80 2.51 -10.70 0.31
N SER A 81 3.15 -11.84 0.55
CA SER A 81 3.10 -12.55 1.84
C SER A 81 4.51 -12.72 2.38
N GLN A 82 4.66 -12.56 3.68
CA GLN A 82 5.92 -12.78 4.38
C GLN A 82 5.66 -13.44 5.74
N VAL A 83 6.52 -14.38 6.11
CA VAL A 83 6.44 -15.09 7.37
C VAL A 83 7.24 -14.33 8.44
N PHE A 84 6.58 -14.06 9.55
CA PHE A 84 7.11 -13.47 10.77
C PHE A 84 7.02 -14.47 11.92
N SER A 85 7.64 -14.14 13.04
CA SER A 85 7.58 -14.94 14.26
C SER A 85 7.41 -14.07 15.50
N THR A 86 7.17 -14.71 16.65
CA THR A 86 7.03 -14.04 17.94
C THR A 86 8.35 -13.38 18.37
N ALA A 87 8.23 -12.31 19.16
CA ALA A 87 9.36 -11.55 19.66
C ALA A 87 9.79 -11.97 21.08
N ALA A 88 8.97 -12.76 21.79
CA ALA A 88 9.25 -13.27 23.12
C ALA A 88 8.81 -14.74 23.27
N ASP A 89 9.43 -15.44 24.23
CA ASP A 89 9.10 -16.82 24.58
C ASP A 89 7.70 -16.90 25.21
N GLY A 90 6.91 -17.91 24.83
CA GLY A 90 5.57 -18.14 25.37
C GLY A 90 4.53 -17.09 24.93
N GLN A 91 4.85 -16.24 23.95
CA GLN A 91 3.94 -15.22 23.43
C GLN A 91 2.71 -15.85 22.76
N THR A 92 1.52 -15.60 23.32
CA THR A 92 0.24 -16.17 22.87
C THR A 92 -0.57 -15.26 21.94
N GLN A 93 -0.11 -14.03 21.74
CA GLN A 93 -0.72 -13.05 20.82
C GLN A 93 0.35 -12.25 20.07
N VAL A 94 0.10 -11.92 18.80
CA VAL A 94 0.95 -11.02 18.01
C VAL A 94 0.12 -9.83 17.58
N GLN A 95 0.62 -8.62 17.87
CA GLN A 95 0.03 -7.38 17.39
C GLN A 95 0.68 -6.99 16.07
N ILE A 96 -0.14 -6.73 15.06
CA ILE A 96 0.29 -6.33 13.72
C ILE A 96 -0.15 -4.89 13.55
N LYS A 97 0.82 -3.98 13.45
CA LYS A 97 0.57 -2.58 13.14
C LYS A 97 0.95 -2.33 11.70
N VAL A 98 -0.01 -1.88 10.91
CA VAL A 98 0.15 -1.60 9.48
C VAL A 98 0.52 -0.14 9.31
N CYS A 99 1.62 0.10 8.60
CA CYS A 99 2.19 1.42 8.37
C CYS A 99 2.40 1.71 6.88
N GLN A 100 2.28 2.98 6.50
CA GLN A 100 2.58 3.50 5.18
C GLN A 100 3.62 4.62 5.27
N GLY A 101 4.67 4.52 4.46
CA GLY A 101 5.71 5.54 4.38
C GLY A 101 7.08 4.97 4.00
N GLU A 102 8.08 5.86 3.99
CA GLU A 102 9.43 5.51 3.50
C GLU A 102 10.50 5.48 4.58
N ARG A 103 10.19 5.91 5.80
CA ARG A 103 11.16 5.99 6.89
C ARG A 103 11.42 4.63 7.51
N GLU A 104 12.59 4.47 8.12
CA GLU A 104 13.01 3.18 8.70
C GLU A 104 12.27 2.85 10.00
N MET A 105 11.94 3.86 10.81
CA MET A 105 11.20 3.68 12.07
C MET A 105 9.69 3.74 11.84
N ALA A 106 8.94 2.77 12.37
CA ALA A 106 7.49 2.68 12.20
C ALA A 106 6.76 3.92 12.75
N ASN A 107 7.25 4.49 13.86
CA ASN A 107 6.66 5.68 14.50
C ASN A 107 6.76 6.95 13.65
N ASP A 108 7.71 7.01 12.70
CA ASP A 108 7.84 8.16 11.82
C ASP A 108 6.99 8.02 10.54
N ASN A 109 6.35 6.88 10.36
CA ASN A 109 5.46 6.60 9.23
C ASN A 109 3.99 6.71 9.65
N LYS A 110 3.10 6.75 8.66
CA LYS A 110 1.66 6.84 8.93
C LYS A 110 1.11 5.47 9.30
N MET A 111 0.64 5.29 10.52
CA MET A 111 -0.14 4.10 10.90
C MET A 111 -1.50 4.14 10.18
N LEU A 112 -1.82 3.06 9.48
CA LEU A 112 -3.10 2.86 8.79
C LEU A 112 -4.11 2.13 9.68
N GLY A 113 -3.63 1.14 10.45
CA GLY A 113 -4.47 0.33 11.32
C GLY A 113 -3.63 -0.65 12.14
N GLN A 114 -4.28 -1.33 13.09
CA GLN A 114 -3.65 -2.39 13.87
C GLN A 114 -4.69 -3.45 14.24
N PHE A 115 -4.23 -4.70 14.28
CA PHE A 115 -5.05 -5.83 14.74
C PHE A 115 -4.16 -6.86 15.43
N SER A 116 -4.76 -7.75 16.21
CA SER A 116 -4.04 -8.76 16.98
C SER A 116 -4.48 -10.16 16.60
N LEU A 117 -3.53 -11.03 16.29
CA LEU A 117 -3.76 -12.46 16.16
C LEU A 117 -3.58 -13.11 17.54
N VAL A 118 -4.66 -13.68 18.08
CA VAL A 118 -4.68 -14.27 19.43
C VAL A 118 -4.78 -15.80 19.37
N GLY A 119 -4.29 -16.46 20.42
CA GLY A 119 -4.39 -17.90 20.58
C GLY A 119 -3.31 -18.68 19.83
N ILE A 120 -2.12 -18.10 19.77
CA ILE A 120 -0.87 -18.75 19.33
C ILE A 120 -0.42 -19.69 20.47
N PRO A 121 -0.07 -20.95 20.18
CA PRO A 121 0.44 -21.88 21.19
C PRO A 121 1.73 -21.34 21.83
N PRO A 122 1.90 -21.45 23.17
CA PRO A 122 3.14 -21.06 23.82
C PRO A 122 4.31 -21.86 23.24
N ALA A 123 5.26 -21.16 22.64
CA ALA A 123 6.46 -21.73 22.05
C ALA A 123 7.65 -20.79 22.27
N PRO A 124 8.89 -21.28 22.14
CA PRO A 124 10.07 -20.41 22.14
C PRO A 124 9.98 -19.34 21.03
N ARG A 125 10.60 -18.19 21.28
CA ARG A 125 10.72 -17.10 20.31
C ARG A 125 11.28 -17.63 18.99
N GLY A 126 10.69 -17.20 17.87
CA GLY A 126 11.16 -17.62 16.54
C GLY A 126 10.54 -18.92 16.02
N VAL A 127 9.80 -19.67 16.86
CA VAL A 127 9.17 -20.94 16.46
C VAL A 127 7.80 -20.75 15.78
N PRO A 128 6.87 -19.93 16.31
CA PRO A 128 5.60 -19.68 15.64
C PRO A 128 5.80 -19.05 14.26
N GLN A 129 5.08 -19.52 13.25
CA GLN A 129 5.14 -18.97 11.89
C GLN A 129 3.85 -18.22 11.57
N ILE A 130 3.88 -16.90 11.68
CA ILE A 130 2.77 -16.03 11.33
C ILE A 130 3.00 -15.49 9.91
N GLU A 131 2.23 -15.96 8.96
CA GLU A 131 2.21 -15.41 7.61
C GLU A 131 1.35 -14.16 7.57
N VAL A 132 1.95 -13.02 7.25
CA VAL A 132 1.23 -11.76 7.03
C VAL A 132 1.16 -11.51 5.54
N THR A 133 -0.04 -11.25 5.04
CA THR A 133 -0.33 -11.04 3.63
C THR A 133 -0.93 -9.68 3.41
N PHE A 134 -0.36 -8.93 2.48
CA PHE A 134 -0.89 -7.68 1.96
C PHE A 134 -1.47 -7.96 0.58
N ASP A 135 -2.73 -7.58 0.39
CA ASP A 135 -3.45 -7.71 -0.87
C ASP A 135 -3.97 -6.33 -1.27
N ILE A 136 -3.54 -5.84 -2.43
CA ILE A 136 -3.97 -4.56 -2.99
C ILE A 136 -4.76 -4.83 -4.26
N ASP A 137 -6.02 -4.42 -4.25
CA ASP A 137 -6.91 -4.60 -5.40
C ASP A 137 -6.65 -3.56 -6.50
N ALA A 138 -7.38 -3.66 -7.61
CA ALA A 138 -7.28 -2.73 -8.73
C ALA A 138 -7.74 -1.30 -8.41
N ASN A 139 -8.46 -1.10 -7.30
CA ASN A 139 -8.90 0.21 -6.82
C ASN A 139 -7.91 0.83 -5.82
N GLY A 140 -6.84 0.11 -5.46
CA GLY A 140 -5.88 0.53 -4.44
C GLY A 140 -6.33 0.29 -3.00
N ILE A 141 -7.39 -0.50 -2.77
CA ILE A 141 -7.83 -0.89 -1.43
C ILE A 141 -6.87 -1.95 -0.90
N VAL A 142 -6.32 -1.70 0.27
CA VAL A 142 -5.36 -2.58 0.96
C VAL A 142 -6.10 -3.44 1.96
N ASN A 143 -5.99 -4.75 1.81
CA ASN A 143 -6.44 -5.73 2.80
C ASN A 143 -5.22 -6.39 3.43
N VAL A 144 -5.21 -6.52 4.75
CA VAL A 144 -4.11 -7.16 5.46
C VAL A 144 -4.65 -8.33 6.27
N SER A 145 -4.15 -9.53 5.98
CA SER A 145 -4.47 -10.73 6.75
C SER A 145 -3.23 -11.33 7.41
N ALA A 146 -3.45 -12.00 8.52
CA ALA A 146 -2.41 -12.70 9.26
C ALA A 146 -2.88 -14.08 9.66
N ARG A 147 -2.07 -15.09 9.33
CA ARG A 147 -2.39 -16.48 9.54
C ARG A 147 -1.26 -17.18 10.27
N ASP A 148 -1.59 -17.86 11.36
CA ASP A 148 -0.66 -18.80 11.98
C ASP A 148 -0.65 -20.11 11.16
N ARG A 149 0.51 -20.46 10.59
CA ARG A 149 0.65 -21.67 9.77
C ARG A 149 0.55 -22.96 10.58
N GLY A 150 0.80 -22.91 11.89
CA GLY A 150 0.72 -24.09 12.76
C GLY A 150 -0.72 -24.43 13.13
N THR A 151 -1.50 -23.44 13.57
CA THR A 151 -2.89 -23.65 14.01
C THR A 151 -3.94 -23.42 12.92
N GLY A 152 -3.57 -22.76 11.83
CA GLY A 152 -4.49 -22.37 10.77
C GLY A 152 -5.40 -21.19 11.13
N LYS A 153 -5.30 -20.63 12.34
CA LYS A 153 -6.05 -19.45 12.75
C LYS A 153 -5.65 -18.23 11.92
N GLU A 154 -6.65 -17.46 11.51
CA GLU A 154 -6.47 -16.25 10.71
C GLU A 154 -7.23 -15.08 11.33
N GLN A 155 -6.65 -13.89 11.21
CA GLN A 155 -7.28 -12.62 11.53
C GLN A 155 -7.00 -11.65 10.38
N GLN A 156 -8.00 -10.88 9.96
CA GLN A 156 -7.89 -9.89 8.89
C GLN A 156 -8.47 -8.55 9.32
N SER A 157 -7.99 -7.48 8.68
CA SER A 157 -8.45 -6.10 8.84
C SER A 157 -8.59 -5.40 7.50
#